data_AF-H0EJG6-F1
#
_entry.id   AF-H0EJG6-F1
#
_cell.length_a   1.000
_cell.length_b   1.000
_cell.length_c   1.000
_cell.angle_alpha   90.00
_cell.angle_beta   90.00
_cell.angle_gamma   90.00
#
_symmetry.space_group_name_H-M   'P 1'
#
loop_
_entity.id
_entity.type
_entity.pdbx_description
1 polymer ?
#
loop_
_entity_poly.entity_id
_entity_poly.type
_entity_poly.pdbx_seq_one_letter_code
_entity_poly.pdbx_strand_id
1 'polypeptide(L)'
;MHFSYTLAATAALTLANAAVIGKRALSGEATVYGGNLAGGTCSFSTYTLPAGIFGTALTDSSWDNSANCGRCVSVTGPAGNKITAMVVDQCPGCGTNHLDLFPDAFSKLEANPGIIQTTWDFVDCGISTPLQLHNKEGVSAYWFSMQVVNANKGVKSLEVSTNGGSTWQATARQTYNFFENSAGFGTTTVDVKVTSIDGDTVIVKNVAISAGASTTAGSNFGSSGGAVSKPVEPATPAAPATPAVTPETPVQSTPAESAPVESAPETGAGSAPVATITAVPVATTTQKPTKLVFTPRPTAVVVEDDVCEL
;
A
#
# COMPACT_ATOMS: atom_id res chain seq x y z
N MET A 1 -12.27 -63.31 -55.64
CA MET A 1 -13.05 -62.05 -55.60
C MET A 1 -12.61 -61.31 -54.34
N HIS A 2 -11.83 -60.23 -54.50
CA HIS A 2 -11.33 -59.40 -53.39
C HIS A 2 -12.11 -58.08 -53.43
N PHE A 3 -12.76 -57.72 -52.32
CA PHE A 3 -13.40 -56.42 -52.16
C PHE A 3 -12.56 -55.59 -51.19
N SER A 4 -11.92 -54.55 -51.71
CA SER A 4 -11.21 -53.52 -50.94
C SER A 4 -12.21 -52.44 -50.53
N TYR A 5 -12.28 -52.13 -49.23
CA TYR A 5 -13.02 -50.99 -48.70
C TYR A 5 -12.03 -49.92 -48.22
N THR A 6 -12.00 -48.78 -48.91
CA THR A 6 -11.32 -47.57 -48.46
C THR A 6 -12.25 -46.77 -47.54
N LEU A 7 -11.88 -46.63 -46.27
CA LEU A 7 -12.47 -45.66 -45.34
C LEU A 7 -11.88 -44.28 -45.63
N ALA A 8 -12.72 -43.32 -46.02
CA ALA A 8 -12.35 -41.91 -46.05
C ALA A 8 -12.63 -41.31 -44.67
N ALA A 9 -11.57 -40.86 -43.96
CA ALA A 9 -11.70 -40.15 -42.70
C ALA A 9 -11.83 -38.64 -42.98
N THR A 10 -13.02 -38.09 -42.77
CA THR A 10 -13.28 -36.65 -42.86
C THR A 10 -12.86 -36.00 -41.54
N ALA A 11 -11.77 -35.23 -41.55
CA ALA A 11 -11.38 -34.40 -40.41
C ALA A 11 -12.26 -33.14 -40.37
N ALA A 12 -13.18 -33.06 -39.41
CA ALA A 12 -13.92 -31.84 -39.12
C ALA A 12 -13.05 -30.92 -38.26
N LEU A 13 -12.58 -29.81 -38.84
CA LEU A 13 -11.83 -28.77 -38.14
C LEU A 13 -12.84 -27.84 -37.44
N THR A 14 -13.12 -28.06 -36.16
CA THR A 14 -13.91 -27.13 -35.35
C THR A 14 -13.06 -25.93 -34.97
N LEU A 15 -13.31 -24.78 -35.60
CA LEU A 15 -12.77 -23.48 -35.16
C LEU A 15 -13.53 -23.04 -33.89
N ALA A 16 -12.94 -23.29 -32.73
CA ALA A 16 -13.42 -22.70 -31.49
C ALA A 16 -12.96 -21.23 -31.43
N ASN A 17 -13.87 -20.30 -31.74
CA ASN A 17 -13.64 -18.88 -31.47
C ASN A 17 -13.72 -18.65 -29.95
N ALA A 18 -12.58 -18.70 -29.27
CA ALA A 18 -12.47 -18.21 -27.90
C ALA A 18 -12.61 -16.68 -27.91
N ALA A 19 -13.79 -16.17 -27.57
CA ALA A 19 -13.95 -14.77 -27.24
C ALA A 19 -13.12 -14.48 -25.98
N VAL A 20 -12.03 -13.72 -26.15
CA VAL A 20 -11.27 -13.19 -25.02
C VAL A 20 -12.15 -12.15 -24.35
N ILE A 21 -12.85 -12.54 -23.27
CA ILE A 21 -13.54 -11.60 -22.39
C ILE A 21 -12.45 -10.81 -21.66
N GLY A 22 -12.08 -9.66 -22.22
CA GLY A 22 -11.20 -8.72 -21.56
C GLY A 22 -11.81 -8.26 -20.24
N LYS A 23 -10.99 -8.15 -19.20
CA LYS A 23 -11.38 -7.54 -17.93
C LYS A 23 -11.87 -6.12 -18.23
N ARG A 24 -13.09 -5.79 -17.80
CA ARG A 24 -13.69 -4.47 -18.06
C ARG A 24 -13.16 -3.46 -17.06
N ALA A 25 -12.70 -2.32 -17.56
CA ALA A 25 -12.35 -1.16 -16.75
C ALA A 25 -13.52 -0.74 -15.87
N LEU A 26 -13.21 -0.31 -14.65
CA LEU A 26 -14.15 0.28 -13.72
C LEU A 26 -14.32 1.75 -14.10
N SER A 27 -15.56 2.20 -14.27
CA SER A 27 -15.88 3.62 -14.42
C SER A 27 -16.21 4.22 -13.06
N GLY A 28 -15.70 5.41 -12.79
CA GLY A 28 -15.94 6.15 -11.56
C GLY A 28 -15.47 7.59 -11.66
N GLU A 29 -15.49 8.28 -10.53
CA GLU A 29 -15.01 9.66 -10.41
C GLU A 29 -13.65 9.70 -9.73
N ALA A 30 -12.90 10.77 -10.00
CA ALA A 30 -11.71 11.08 -9.23
C ALA A 30 -11.73 12.52 -8.72
N THR A 31 -11.27 12.68 -7.48
CA THR A 31 -11.01 13.98 -6.83
C THR A 31 -9.54 14.09 -6.45
N VAL A 32 -9.20 15.20 -5.80
CA VAL A 32 -7.88 15.46 -5.23
C VAL A 32 -7.99 15.72 -3.73
N TYR A 33 -7.07 15.14 -2.96
CA TYR A 33 -6.88 15.46 -1.55
C TYR A 33 -5.42 15.81 -1.25
N GLY A 34 -5.14 16.29 -0.03
CA GLY A 34 -3.81 16.76 0.35
C GLY A 34 -2.69 15.74 0.19
N GLY A 35 -3.02 14.44 0.23
CA GLY A 35 -2.06 13.34 0.11
C GLY A 35 -1.18 13.18 1.35
N ASN A 36 -1.16 11.98 1.93
CA ASN A 36 -0.29 11.67 3.05
C ASN A 36 0.02 10.17 3.07
N LEU A 37 1.21 9.79 2.57
CA LEU A 37 1.61 8.39 2.53
C LEU A 37 1.77 7.79 3.94
N ALA A 38 2.34 8.57 4.88
CA ALA A 38 2.63 8.10 6.22
C ALA A 38 1.40 8.04 7.13
N GLY A 39 0.44 8.94 6.92
CA GLY A 39 -0.82 9.01 7.67
C GLY A 39 -2.00 8.31 7.01
N GLY A 40 -1.83 7.79 5.79
CA GLY A 40 -2.87 7.03 5.11
C GLY A 40 -3.17 5.72 5.82
N THR A 41 -4.39 5.20 5.59
CA THR A 41 -4.90 4.00 6.25
C THR A 41 -4.04 2.76 5.96
N CYS A 42 -3.30 2.72 4.83
CA CYS A 42 -2.34 1.64 4.56
C CYS A 42 -1.07 1.67 5.43
N SER A 43 -0.85 2.72 6.24
CA SER A 43 0.26 2.87 7.18
C SER A 43 1.65 2.76 6.53
N PHE A 44 1.86 3.41 5.39
CA PHE A 44 3.14 3.42 4.67
C PHE A 44 4.13 4.45 5.24
N SER A 45 4.34 4.44 6.57
CA SER A 45 5.11 5.45 7.30
C SER A 45 6.60 5.51 6.97
N THR A 46 7.20 4.38 6.56
CA THR A 46 8.62 4.27 6.22
C THR A 46 8.86 4.03 4.73
N TYR A 47 7.81 4.10 3.91
CA TYR A 47 7.88 3.78 2.49
C TYR A 47 7.89 5.06 1.66
N THR A 48 8.49 4.99 0.48
CA THR A 48 8.48 6.06 -0.52
C THR A 48 8.01 5.46 -1.83
N LEU A 49 7.07 6.12 -2.50
CA LEU A 49 6.57 5.65 -3.78
C LEU A 49 7.70 5.67 -4.83
N PRO A 50 7.85 4.60 -5.62
CA PRO A 50 8.80 4.57 -6.74
C PRO A 50 8.47 5.66 -7.76
N ALA A 51 9.49 6.14 -8.46
CA ALA A 51 9.31 7.13 -9.51
C ALA A 51 8.31 6.63 -10.57
N GLY A 52 7.37 7.49 -10.96
CA GLY A 52 6.33 7.16 -11.94
C GLY A 52 5.09 6.47 -11.36
N ILE A 53 5.07 6.18 -10.06
CA ILE A 53 3.89 5.69 -9.34
C ILE A 53 3.41 6.78 -8.38
N PHE A 54 2.16 7.21 -8.54
CA PHE A 54 1.54 8.22 -7.69
C PHE A 54 0.75 7.59 -6.53
N GLY A 55 0.20 8.40 -5.62
CA GLY A 55 -0.67 7.93 -4.52
C GLY A 55 -2.15 8.19 -4.77
N THR A 56 -3.01 7.31 -4.26
CA THR A 56 -4.46 7.51 -4.21
C THR A 56 -5.13 6.87 -2.99
N ALA A 57 -6.20 7.48 -2.50
CA ALA A 57 -7.14 6.85 -1.59
C ALA A 57 -8.23 6.10 -2.38
N LEU A 58 -8.53 4.88 -1.96
CA LEU A 58 -9.54 4.03 -2.59
C LEU A 58 -10.85 4.09 -1.81
N THR A 59 -11.98 4.15 -2.53
CA THR A 59 -13.32 4.05 -1.94
C THR A 59 -13.46 2.89 -0.95
N ASP A 60 -14.23 3.11 0.12
CA ASP A 60 -14.54 2.11 1.15
C ASP A 60 -15.16 0.82 0.60
N SER A 61 -16.03 0.92 -0.41
CA SER A 61 -16.66 -0.21 -1.09
C SER A 61 -15.66 -1.18 -1.75
N SER A 62 -14.46 -0.67 -2.06
CA SER A 62 -13.37 -1.44 -2.65
C SER A 62 -12.19 -1.56 -1.68
N TRP A 63 -12.31 -1.22 -0.39
CA TRP A 63 -11.17 -1.26 0.53
C TRP A 63 -10.72 -2.69 0.88
N ASP A 64 -11.68 -3.60 0.99
CA ASP A 64 -11.48 -5.05 1.25
C ASP A 64 -10.55 -5.32 2.45
N ASN A 65 -10.82 -4.67 3.59
CA ASN A 65 -10.03 -4.80 4.82
C ASN A 65 -8.51 -4.62 4.59
N SER A 66 -8.13 -3.60 3.80
CA SER A 66 -6.76 -3.31 3.36
C SER A 66 -6.11 -4.33 2.41
N ALA A 67 -6.84 -5.33 1.91
CA ALA A 67 -6.31 -6.25 0.91
C ALA A 67 -5.87 -5.53 -0.38
N ASN A 68 -6.39 -4.32 -0.61
CA ASN A 68 -6.02 -3.48 -1.74
C ASN A 68 -4.89 -2.49 -1.48
N CYS A 69 -4.38 -2.40 -0.24
CA CYS A 69 -3.21 -1.59 0.05
C CYS A 69 -1.98 -2.04 -0.74
N GLY A 70 -1.27 -1.07 -1.32
CA GLY A 70 -0.08 -1.31 -2.13
C GLY A 70 -0.36 -1.85 -3.53
N ARG A 71 -1.62 -2.17 -3.88
CA ARG A 71 -1.98 -2.48 -5.28
C ARG A 71 -1.95 -1.21 -6.10
N CYS A 72 -1.62 -1.35 -7.38
CA CYS A 72 -1.64 -0.23 -8.32
C CYS A 72 -2.89 -0.27 -9.20
N VAL A 73 -3.33 0.92 -9.59
CA VAL A 73 -4.39 1.16 -10.55
C VAL A 73 -3.84 1.96 -11.74
N SER A 74 -4.25 1.59 -12.95
CA SER A 74 -4.03 2.42 -14.14
C SER A 74 -5.26 3.30 -14.33
N VAL A 75 -5.12 4.60 -14.14
CA VAL A 75 -6.22 5.58 -14.20
C VAL A 75 -6.16 6.31 -15.53
N THR A 76 -7.28 6.36 -16.23
CA THR A 76 -7.44 7.11 -17.49
C THR A 76 -8.31 8.32 -17.22
N GLY A 77 -7.79 9.52 -17.51
CA GLY A 77 -8.49 10.79 -17.36
C GLY A 77 -9.38 11.13 -18.57
N PRO A 78 -10.14 12.25 -18.48
CA PRO A 78 -11.07 12.67 -19.54
C PRO A 78 -10.41 12.90 -20.91
N ALA A 79 -9.16 13.34 -20.93
CA ALA A 79 -8.39 13.57 -22.16
C ALA A 79 -7.72 12.29 -22.72
N GLY A 80 -7.95 11.12 -22.11
CA GLY A 80 -7.37 9.84 -22.51
C GLY A 80 -5.92 9.61 -22.04
N ASN A 81 -5.33 10.59 -21.37
CA ASN A 81 -4.08 10.47 -20.63
C ASN A 81 -4.19 9.46 -19.48
N LYS A 82 -3.08 8.79 -19.18
CA LYS A 82 -3.02 7.70 -18.20
C LYS A 82 -1.94 7.93 -17.16
N ILE A 83 -2.20 7.50 -15.93
CA ILE A 83 -1.22 7.39 -14.85
C ILE A 83 -1.31 6.04 -14.17
N THR A 84 -0.27 5.70 -13.41
CA THR A 84 -0.29 4.60 -12.44
C THR A 84 -0.30 5.20 -11.04
N ALA A 85 -1.29 4.82 -10.23
CA ALA A 85 -1.37 5.23 -8.82
C ALA A 85 -1.43 3.99 -7.91
N MET A 86 -0.74 4.03 -6.78
CA MET A 86 -0.79 3.04 -5.72
C MET A 86 -1.88 3.41 -4.72
N VAL A 87 -2.66 2.41 -4.30
CA VAL A 87 -3.62 2.55 -3.20
C VAL A 87 -2.84 2.65 -1.89
N VAL A 88 -2.92 3.82 -1.26
CA VAL A 88 -2.17 4.17 -0.04
C VAL A 88 -3.06 4.59 1.12
N ASP A 89 -4.34 4.80 0.85
CA ASP A 89 -5.30 5.28 1.83
C ASP A 89 -6.72 4.81 1.49
N GLN A 90 -7.63 5.00 2.44
CA GLN A 90 -9.05 4.75 2.27
C GLN A 90 -9.79 6.08 2.13
N CYS A 91 -10.82 6.10 1.28
CA CYS A 91 -11.72 7.23 1.06
C CYS A 91 -13.13 6.84 1.53
N PRO A 92 -13.48 7.00 2.83
CA PRO A 92 -14.80 6.66 3.34
C PRO A 92 -15.88 7.55 2.72
N GLY A 93 -16.99 6.94 2.28
CA GLY A 93 -18.13 7.68 1.73
C GLY A 93 -17.94 8.24 0.32
N CYS A 94 -16.83 7.93 -0.36
CA CYS A 94 -16.52 8.49 -1.68
C CYS A 94 -17.34 7.86 -2.82
N GLY A 95 -18.17 6.84 -2.53
CA GLY A 95 -19.05 6.21 -3.50
C GLY A 95 -18.34 5.19 -4.37
N THR A 96 -19.07 4.55 -5.28
CA THR A 96 -18.58 3.39 -6.04
C THR A 96 -17.47 3.77 -7.01
N ASN A 97 -16.40 2.98 -7.02
CA ASN A 97 -15.23 3.13 -7.89
C ASN A 97 -14.51 4.50 -7.83
N HIS A 98 -14.77 5.32 -6.80
CA HIS A 98 -14.13 6.62 -6.64
C HIS A 98 -12.66 6.49 -6.23
N LEU A 99 -11.82 7.35 -6.80
CA LEU A 99 -10.41 7.52 -6.43
C LEU A 99 -10.16 8.94 -5.92
N ASP A 100 -9.52 9.09 -4.77
CA ASP A 100 -9.04 10.39 -4.31
C ASP A 100 -7.54 10.48 -4.56
N LEU A 101 -7.14 11.22 -5.58
CA LEU A 101 -5.76 11.23 -6.07
C LEU A 101 -4.91 12.20 -5.26
N PHE A 102 -3.61 11.92 -5.14
CA PHE A 102 -2.66 12.94 -4.69
C PHE A 102 -2.62 14.10 -5.69
N PRO A 103 -2.23 15.32 -5.28
CA PRO A 103 -2.24 16.49 -6.16
C PRO A 103 -1.32 16.34 -7.38
N ASP A 104 -0.17 15.68 -7.19
CA ASP A 104 0.79 15.40 -8.26
C ASP A 104 0.22 14.40 -9.29
N ALA A 105 -0.53 13.38 -8.85
CA ALA A 105 -1.27 12.47 -9.72
C ALA A 105 -2.37 13.19 -10.49
N PHE A 106 -3.24 13.92 -9.78
CA PHE A 106 -4.39 14.59 -10.39
C PHE A 106 -3.95 15.58 -11.48
N SER A 107 -2.87 16.33 -11.24
CA SER A 107 -2.30 17.28 -12.21
C SER A 107 -1.84 16.65 -13.53
N LYS A 108 -1.61 15.33 -13.56
CA LYS A 108 -1.31 14.60 -14.80
C LYS A 108 -2.55 14.26 -15.60
N LEU A 109 -3.72 14.25 -14.96
CA LEU A 109 -5.00 13.91 -15.55
C LEU A 109 -5.79 15.15 -15.98
N GLU A 110 -5.84 16.17 -15.14
CA GLU A 110 -6.59 17.41 -15.38
C GLU A 110 -5.87 18.60 -14.72
N ALA A 111 -5.86 19.74 -15.39
CA ALA A 111 -5.15 20.93 -14.92
C ALA A 111 -5.95 21.69 -13.85
N ASN A 112 -7.27 21.66 -13.94
CA ASN A 112 -8.16 22.35 -13.01
C ASN A 112 -8.66 21.38 -11.93
N PRO A 113 -8.41 21.66 -10.64
CA PRO A 113 -8.89 20.80 -9.56
C PRO A 113 -10.42 20.76 -9.54
N GLY A 114 -10.97 19.56 -9.35
CA GLY A 114 -12.41 19.32 -9.36
C GLY A 114 -12.72 17.82 -9.31
N ILE A 115 -13.95 17.48 -9.70
CA ILE A 115 -14.38 16.09 -9.90
C ILE A 115 -14.24 15.79 -11.40
N ILE A 116 -13.49 14.74 -11.74
CA ILE A 116 -13.35 14.28 -13.12
C ILE A 116 -13.87 12.87 -13.29
N GLN A 117 -14.43 12.58 -14.47
CA GLN A 117 -14.80 11.22 -14.84
C GLN A 117 -13.54 10.44 -15.23
N THR A 118 -13.39 9.23 -14.69
CA THR A 118 -12.24 8.37 -14.96
C THR A 118 -12.66 6.94 -15.23
N THR A 119 -11.78 6.20 -15.90
CA THR A 119 -11.85 4.74 -15.92
C THR A 119 -10.54 4.17 -15.41
N TRP A 120 -10.61 3.09 -14.64
CA TRP A 120 -9.40 2.47 -14.08
C TRP A 120 -9.52 0.97 -13.89
N ASP A 121 -8.37 0.32 -13.82
CA ASP A 121 -8.21 -1.11 -13.56
C ASP A 121 -7.07 -1.34 -12.58
N PHE A 122 -7.19 -2.38 -11.76
CA PHE A 122 -6.04 -2.92 -11.04
C PHE A 122 -5.00 -3.49 -12.02
N VAL A 123 -3.75 -3.08 -11.85
CA VAL A 123 -2.59 -3.49 -12.64
C VAL A 123 -1.43 -3.89 -11.73
N ASP A 124 -0.47 -4.61 -12.28
CA ASP A 124 0.85 -4.75 -11.66
C ASP A 124 1.51 -3.37 -11.59
N CYS A 125 2.22 -3.10 -10.50
CA CYS A 125 2.83 -1.78 -10.25
C CYS A 125 4.01 -1.47 -11.17
N GLY A 126 4.60 -2.47 -11.83
CA GLY A 126 5.82 -2.32 -12.62
C GLY A 126 7.09 -2.17 -11.78
N ILE A 127 7.07 -2.62 -10.52
CA ILE A 127 8.18 -2.52 -9.59
C ILE A 127 9.10 -3.74 -9.77
N SER A 128 10.33 -3.51 -10.21
CA SER A 128 11.34 -4.56 -10.38
C SER A 128 12.27 -4.74 -9.19
N THR A 129 12.40 -3.72 -8.35
CA THR A 129 13.22 -3.78 -7.12
C THR A 129 12.59 -4.72 -6.09
N PRO A 130 13.37 -5.35 -5.20
CA PRO A 130 12.85 -6.34 -4.27
C PRO A 130 11.78 -5.77 -3.32
N LEU A 131 10.82 -6.61 -2.93
CA LEU A 131 9.88 -6.24 -1.87
C LEU A 131 10.61 -6.12 -0.53
N GLN A 132 10.01 -5.43 0.44
CA GLN A 132 10.57 -5.27 1.77
C GLN A 132 9.57 -5.67 2.84
N LEU A 133 10.09 -6.26 3.90
CA LEU A 133 9.36 -6.61 5.11
C LEU A 133 9.69 -5.58 6.18
N HIS A 134 8.68 -4.92 6.73
CA HIS A 134 8.84 -3.89 7.76
C HIS A 134 8.15 -4.33 9.05
N ASN A 135 8.92 -4.50 10.12
CA ASN A 135 8.36 -4.75 11.45
C ASN A 135 7.77 -3.47 12.02
N LYS A 136 6.57 -3.56 12.57
CA LYS A 136 5.98 -2.45 13.30
C LYS A 136 6.81 -2.12 14.55
N GLU A 137 6.69 -0.89 15.02
CA GLU A 137 7.12 -0.55 16.38
C GLU A 137 6.45 -1.47 17.41
N GLY A 138 7.24 -1.90 18.40
CA GLY A 138 6.81 -2.82 19.46
C GLY A 138 6.94 -4.32 19.14
N VAL A 139 7.34 -4.70 17.91
CA VAL A 139 7.59 -6.10 17.55
C VAL A 139 8.65 -6.74 18.45
N SER A 140 8.34 -7.93 18.95
CA SER A 140 9.21 -8.76 19.79
C SER A 140 8.90 -10.24 19.60
N ALA A 141 9.64 -11.11 20.28
CA ALA A 141 9.35 -12.55 20.30
C ALA A 141 7.90 -12.88 20.75
N TYR A 142 7.27 -12.00 21.53
CA TYR A 142 5.95 -12.21 22.13
C TYR A 142 4.82 -11.44 21.44
N TRP A 143 5.15 -10.60 20.46
CA TRP A 143 4.15 -9.87 19.68
C TRP A 143 4.69 -9.57 18.27
N PHE A 144 3.97 -10.04 17.26
CA PHE A 144 4.37 -9.92 15.86
C PHE A 144 3.40 -9.04 15.07
N SER A 145 3.96 -8.10 14.30
CA SER A 145 3.22 -7.25 13.36
C SER A 145 4.17 -6.80 12.26
N MET A 146 3.93 -7.23 11.02
CA MET A 146 4.81 -6.97 9.89
C MET A 146 4.01 -6.48 8.68
N GLN A 147 4.55 -5.49 7.98
CA GLN A 147 4.01 -4.95 6.74
C GLN A 147 4.87 -5.39 5.57
N VAL A 148 4.22 -5.67 4.44
CA VAL A 148 4.91 -5.87 3.16
C VAL A 148 4.80 -4.58 2.36
N VAL A 149 5.94 -4.03 1.95
CA VAL A 149 6.02 -2.82 1.12
C VAL A 149 6.81 -3.09 -0.16
N ASN A 150 6.68 -2.20 -1.14
CA ASN A 150 7.32 -2.32 -2.44
C ASN A 150 6.97 -3.61 -3.21
N ALA A 151 5.81 -4.22 -2.96
CA ALA A 151 5.36 -5.39 -3.71
C ALA A 151 4.86 -4.98 -5.10
N ASN A 152 5.30 -5.69 -6.15
CA ASN A 152 4.87 -5.41 -7.52
C ASN A 152 3.38 -5.78 -7.77
N LYS A 153 2.89 -6.78 -7.03
CA LYS A 153 1.53 -7.29 -7.11
C LYS A 153 0.85 -7.19 -5.74
N GLY A 154 -0.48 -7.26 -5.74
CA GLY A 154 -1.26 -7.32 -4.51
C GLY A 154 -0.80 -8.48 -3.62
N VAL A 155 -0.56 -8.20 -2.35
CA VAL A 155 -0.24 -9.22 -1.36
C VAL A 155 -1.53 -9.89 -0.92
N LYS A 156 -1.57 -11.22 -0.89
CA LYS A 156 -2.69 -12.00 -0.36
C LYS A 156 -2.45 -12.39 1.10
N SER A 157 -1.30 -13.00 1.40
CA SER A 157 -0.96 -13.49 2.73
C SER A 157 0.52 -13.29 3.06
N LEU A 158 0.80 -13.25 4.37
CA LEU A 158 2.12 -13.37 4.96
C LEU A 158 2.07 -14.53 5.95
N GLU A 159 2.97 -15.50 5.78
CA GLU A 159 3.10 -16.66 6.66
C GLU A 159 4.51 -16.70 7.23
N VAL A 160 4.64 -17.24 8.44
CA VAL A 160 5.90 -17.27 9.17
C VAL A 160 6.31 -18.70 9.50
N SER A 161 7.60 -18.99 9.39
CA SER A 161 8.19 -20.26 9.78
C SER A 161 9.27 -20.07 10.84
N THR A 162 9.22 -20.89 11.89
CA THR A 162 10.20 -20.92 12.98
C THR A 162 11.13 -22.15 12.90
N ASN A 163 11.01 -22.95 11.83
CA ASN A 163 11.72 -24.23 11.65
C ASN A 163 12.33 -24.35 10.24
N GLY A 164 12.91 -23.25 9.75
CA GLY A 164 13.65 -23.23 8.48
C GLY A 164 12.78 -23.37 7.22
N GLY A 165 11.46 -23.13 7.32
CA GLY A 165 10.50 -23.27 6.23
C GLY A 165 9.83 -24.63 6.15
N SER A 166 10.00 -25.51 7.15
CA SER A 166 9.37 -26.84 7.17
C SER A 166 7.86 -26.75 7.38
N THR A 167 7.40 -25.83 8.22
CA THR A 167 5.97 -25.50 8.38
C THR A 167 5.76 -23.99 8.35
N TRP A 168 4.57 -23.57 7.93
CA TRP A 168 4.17 -22.17 7.76
C TRP A 168 2.94 -21.87 8.62
N GLN A 169 3.07 -20.87 9.49
CA GLN A 169 2.04 -20.40 10.39
C GLN A 169 1.39 -19.16 9.78
N ALA A 170 0.05 -19.16 9.71
CA ALA A 170 -0.70 -18.04 9.18
C ALA A 170 -0.65 -16.82 10.13
N THR A 171 -0.73 -15.64 9.55
CA THR A 171 -0.94 -14.37 10.27
C THR A 171 -2.26 -13.76 9.83
N ALA A 172 -2.77 -12.79 10.60
CA ALA A 172 -4.00 -12.09 10.28
C ALA A 172 -3.70 -10.67 9.77
N ARG A 173 -4.18 -10.33 8.57
CA ARG A 173 -4.12 -8.96 8.07
C ARG A 173 -5.10 -8.08 8.84
N GLN A 174 -4.63 -6.93 9.31
CA GLN A 174 -5.42 -5.90 9.97
C GLN A 174 -5.90 -4.84 8.97
N THR A 175 -6.87 -4.02 9.37
CA THR A 175 -7.45 -2.92 8.56
C THR A 175 -6.43 -1.88 8.09
N TYR A 176 -5.24 -1.85 8.68
CA TYR A 176 -4.15 -0.92 8.40
C TYR A 176 -2.94 -1.57 7.70
N ASN A 177 -3.15 -2.70 7.02
CA ASN A 177 -2.17 -3.40 6.18
C ASN A 177 -0.94 -3.97 6.90
N PHE A 178 -1.05 -4.28 8.19
CA PHE A 178 -0.08 -5.12 8.89
C PHE A 178 -0.62 -6.54 9.05
N PHE A 179 0.29 -7.50 9.09
CA PHE A 179 0.04 -8.91 9.31
C PHE A 179 0.50 -9.29 10.71
N GLU A 180 -0.41 -9.80 11.53
CA GLU A 180 -0.20 -9.90 12.97
C GLU A 180 -0.38 -11.31 13.51
N ASN A 181 0.35 -11.56 14.60
CA ASN A 181 0.14 -12.67 15.52
C ASN A 181 0.38 -12.14 16.94
N SER A 182 -0.70 -12.01 17.71
CA SER A 182 -0.68 -11.41 19.06
C SER A 182 0.10 -12.22 20.09
N ALA A 183 0.30 -13.53 19.86
CA ALA A 183 1.12 -14.38 20.73
C ALA A 183 2.62 -14.31 20.39
N GLY A 184 2.98 -13.65 19.27
CA GLY A 184 4.32 -13.71 18.71
C GLY A 184 4.70 -15.13 18.26
N PHE A 185 6.00 -15.33 18.03
CA PHE A 185 6.53 -16.62 17.56
C PHE A 185 7.54 -17.25 18.54
N GLY A 186 7.77 -16.62 19.70
CA GLY A 186 8.70 -17.09 20.73
C GLY A 186 10.18 -17.05 20.33
N THR A 187 10.51 -16.39 19.23
CA THR A 187 11.88 -16.29 18.69
C THR A 187 12.15 -14.89 18.14
N THR A 188 13.42 -14.51 18.08
CA THR A 188 13.89 -13.24 17.52
C THR A 188 14.27 -13.34 16.05
N THR A 189 14.15 -14.51 15.42
CA THR A 189 14.43 -14.73 13.99
C THR A 189 13.50 -15.76 13.40
N VAL A 190 12.97 -15.47 12.21
CA VAL A 190 12.01 -16.32 11.49
C VAL A 190 12.28 -16.30 9.98
N ASP A 191 11.70 -17.24 9.25
CA ASP A 191 11.53 -17.12 7.80
C ASP A 191 10.11 -16.59 7.49
N VAL A 192 9.98 -15.78 6.46
CA VAL A 192 8.71 -15.18 6.03
C VAL A 192 8.41 -15.59 4.61
N LYS A 193 7.19 -16.06 4.34
CA LYS A 193 6.66 -16.34 3.01
C LYS A 193 5.54 -15.38 2.73
N VAL A 194 5.69 -14.58 1.68
CA VAL A 194 4.66 -13.67 1.19
C VAL A 194 4.07 -14.27 -0.08
N THR A 195 2.74 -14.32 -0.15
CA THR A 195 2.01 -14.84 -1.33
C THR A 195 1.21 -13.70 -1.95
N SER A 196 1.28 -13.55 -3.27
CA SER A 196 0.50 -12.58 -4.03
C SER A 196 -0.93 -13.04 -4.29
N ILE A 197 -1.78 -12.13 -4.77
CA ILE A 197 -3.15 -12.45 -5.20
C ILE A 197 -3.20 -13.43 -6.39
N ASP A 198 -2.12 -13.53 -7.17
CA ASP A 198 -2.01 -14.45 -8.30
C ASP A 198 -1.42 -15.82 -7.91
N GLY A 199 -0.95 -15.97 -6.67
CA GLY A 199 -0.33 -17.19 -6.16
C GLY A 199 1.20 -17.22 -6.20
N ASP A 200 1.85 -16.20 -6.78
CA ASP A 200 3.32 -16.06 -6.70
C ASP A 200 3.79 -15.97 -5.25
N THR A 201 4.91 -16.61 -4.92
CA THR A 201 5.47 -16.60 -3.55
C THR A 201 6.89 -16.05 -3.51
N VAL A 202 7.20 -15.24 -2.50
CA VAL A 202 8.55 -14.80 -2.14
C VAL A 202 8.87 -15.27 -0.73
N ILE A 203 9.99 -15.97 -0.55
CA ILE A 203 10.47 -16.42 0.76
C ILE A 203 11.70 -15.61 1.14
N VAL A 204 11.64 -14.98 2.31
CA VAL A 204 12.74 -14.24 2.93
C VAL A 204 13.21 -15.03 4.14
N LYS A 205 14.50 -15.38 4.16
CA LYS A 205 15.12 -16.18 5.20
C LYS A 205 15.74 -15.31 6.29
N ASN A 206 15.77 -15.79 7.52
CA ASN A 206 16.46 -15.15 8.65
C ASN A 206 16.01 -13.69 8.91
N VAL A 207 14.72 -13.42 8.81
CA VAL A 207 14.12 -12.12 9.12
C VAL A 207 14.18 -11.88 10.63
N ALA A 208 14.80 -10.78 11.04
CA ALA A 208 14.87 -10.40 12.44
C ALA A 208 13.49 -9.95 12.95
N ILE A 209 13.08 -10.44 14.11
CA ILE A 209 11.89 -10.00 14.84
C ILE A 209 12.34 -8.97 15.88
N SER A 210 12.33 -7.71 15.46
CA SER A 210 12.74 -6.55 16.25
C SER A 210 11.94 -5.32 15.86
N ALA A 211 11.54 -4.52 16.84
CA ALA A 211 10.79 -3.27 16.64
C ALA A 211 11.44 -2.39 15.56
N GLY A 212 10.61 -1.94 14.61
CA GLY A 212 11.00 -1.00 13.53
C GLY A 212 11.95 -1.56 12.47
N ALA A 213 12.47 -2.78 12.63
CA ALA A 213 13.45 -3.34 11.70
C ALA A 213 12.83 -3.65 10.34
N SER A 214 13.58 -3.37 9.27
CA SER A 214 13.21 -3.71 7.90
C SER A 214 14.17 -4.74 7.31
N THR A 215 13.65 -5.65 6.49
CA THR A 215 14.43 -6.65 5.75
C THR A 215 14.06 -6.62 4.27
N THR A 216 15.04 -6.39 3.41
CA THR A 216 14.87 -6.45 1.95
C THR A 216 14.88 -7.91 1.48
N ALA A 217 13.89 -8.30 0.67
CA ALA A 217 13.86 -9.62 0.06
C ALA A 217 14.91 -9.77 -1.04
N GLY A 218 15.14 -11.01 -1.49
CA GLY A 218 15.97 -11.27 -2.67
C GLY A 218 15.27 -10.97 -4.01
N SER A 219 13.94 -10.82 -4.02
CA SER A 219 13.14 -10.67 -5.24
C SER A 219 11.80 -9.96 -4.99
N ASN A 220 11.01 -9.83 -6.05
CA ASN A 220 9.63 -9.33 -6.03
C ASN A 220 8.72 -10.28 -6.83
N PHE A 221 7.40 -10.11 -6.75
CA PHE A 221 6.45 -10.90 -7.53
C PHE A 221 6.58 -10.63 -9.03
N GLY A 222 6.60 -11.69 -9.84
CA GLY A 222 6.77 -11.58 -11.29
C GLY A 222 8.21 -11.32 -11.76
N SER A 223 9.17 -11.10 -10.86
CA SER A 223 10.60 -11.13 -11.20
C SER A 223 11.06 -12.59 -11.25
N SER A 224 11.16 -13.17 -12.45
CA SER A 224 11.78 -14.48 -12.65
C SER A 224 13.27 -14.41 -12.28
N GLY A 225 13.60 -14.74 -11.04
CA GLY A 225 14.96 -14.77 -10.52
C GLY A 225 14.99 -15.16 -9.05
N GLY A 226 14.97 -16.47 -8.78
CA GLY A 226 15.23 -16.98 -7.44
C GLY A 226 16.71 -16.80 -7.05
N ALA A 227 16.96 -16.30 -5.83
CA ALA A 227 17.94 -16.82 -4.87
C ALA A 227 18.32 -15.77 -3.79
N VAL A 228 18.09 -16.16 -2.53
CA VAL A 228 18.91 -15.96 -1.33
C VAL A 228 19.33 -14.53 -0.94
N SER A 229 18.67 -14.03 0.10
CA SER A 229 19.13 -12.91 0.94
C SER A 229 20.51 -13.19 1.54
N LYS A 230 21.53 -12.39 1.18
CA LYS A 230 22.74 -12.23 1.98
C LYS A 230 22.47 -11.14 3.03
N PRO A 231 22.87 -11.30 4.31
CA PRO A 231 22.82 -10.22 5.28
C PRO A 231 23.63 -9.03 4.77
N VAL A 232 23.02 -7.84 4.75
CA VAL A 232 23.74 -6.58 4.51
C VAL A 232 24.57 -6.32 5.77
N GLU A 233 25.87 -6.47 5.61
CA GLU A 233 26.89 -6.05 6.57
C GLU A 233 26.84 -4.52 6.72
N PRO A 234 26.96 -3.96 7.94
CA PRO A 234 26.90 -2.51 8.14
C PRO A 234 28.01 -1.81 7.34
N ALA A 235 27.63 -0.76 6.61
CA ALA A 235 28.58 0.05 5.85
C ALA A 235 29.69 0.57 6.76
N THR A 236 30.93 0.22 6.42
CA THR A 236 32.14 0.82 6.99
C THR A 236 32.17 2.30 6.60
N PRO A 237 32.39 3.25 7.54
CA PRO A 237 32.51 4.67 7.20
C PRO A 237 33.69 4.89 6.24
N ALA A 238 33.43 5.54 5.12
CA ALA A 238 34.48 5.98 4.20
C ALA A 238 35.40 6.98 4.91
N ALA A 239 36.70 6.77 4.76
CA ALA A 239 37.75 7.67 5.22
C ALA A 239 37.60 9.09 4.60
N PRO A 240 38.04 10.15 5.31
CA PRO A 240 37.85 11.51 4.86
C PRO A 240 38.74 11.82 3.64
N ALA A 241 38.10 12.37 2.60
CA ALA A 241 38.80 12.89 1.44
C ALA A 241 39.67 14.10 1.82
N THR A 242 40.94 14.06 1.40
CA THR A 242 41.91 15.15 1.51
C THR A 242 41.43 16.38 0.72
N PRO A 243 41.58 17.62 1.23
CA PRO A 243 41.14 18.81 0.50
C PRO A 243 42.09 19.11 -0.67
N ALA A 244 41.53 19.27 -1.87
CA ALA A 244 42.23 19.83 -3.01
C ALA A 244 42.36 21.36 -2.84
N VAL A 245 43.59 21.83 -3.01
CA VAL A 245 44.02 23.22 -2.91
C VAL A 245 43.47 24.03 -4.09
N THR A 246 42.74 25.10 -3.81
CA THR A 246 42.34 26.13 -4.81
C THR A 246 43.22 27.37 -4.62
N PRO A 247 43.83 27.93 -5.68
CA PRO A 247 44.69 29.11 -5.57
C PRO A 247 43.92 30.40 -5.24
N GLU A 248 44.52 31.20 -4.34
CA GLU A 248 44.11 32.55 -3.95
C GLU A 248 44.00 33.50 -5.14
N THR A 249 42.95 34.33 -5.14
CA THR A 249 42.84 35.54 -5.98
C THR A 249 42.94 36.77 -5.06
N PRO A 250 43.64 37.86 -5.44
CA PRO A 250 44.04 38.91 -4.51
C PRO A 250 42.90 39.81 -4.04
N VAL A 251 43.03 40.22 -2.79
CA VAL A 251 42.18 41.14 -2.01
C VAL A 251 42.16 42.54 -2.62
N GLN A 252 40.97 43.14 -2.74
CA GLN A 252 40.82 44.59 -2.88
C GLN A 252 39.97 45.12 -1.72
N SER A 253 40.59 46.04 -0.99
CA SER A 253 40.17 46.65 0.27
C SER A 253 39.25 47.86 0.08
N THR A 254 38.24 47.98 0.94
CA THR A 254 37.56 49.27 1.26
C THR A 254 37.07 49.25 2.72
N PRO A 255 36.96 50.42 3.38
CA PRO A 255 37.19 50.55 4.82
C PRO A 255 35.93 50.41 5.69
N ALA A 256 36.18 50.08 6.96
CA ALA A 256 35.22 49.98 8.04
C ALA A 256 34.67 51.34 8.48
N GLU A 257 33.35 51.40 8.68
CA GLU A 257 32.65 52.46 9.41
C GLU A 257 31.97 51.83 10.63
N SER A 258 32.06 52.57 11.73
CA SER A 258 31.98 52.21 13.15
C SER A 258 30.59 51.76 13.67
N ALA A 259 30.61 50.90 14.69
CA ALA A 259 29.48 50.59 15.59
C ALA A 259 29.16 51.76 16.55
N PRO A 260 27.97 51.74 17.19
CA PRO A 260 27.94 51.47 18.64
C PRO A 260 26.77 50.53 19.06
N VAL A 261 26.99 49.48 19.85
CA VAL A 261 26.87 49.36 21.34
C VAL A 261 25.62 50.05 21.94
N GLU A 262 24.77 49.26 22.64
CA GLU A 262 24.01 49.59 23.89
C GLU A 262 22.87 48.54 24.07
N SER A 263 23.04 47.50 24.90
CA SER A 263 22.76 47.36 26.35
C SER A 263 21.46 46.59 26.65
N ALA A 264 21.60 45.55 27.48
CA ALA A 264 20.51 44.84 28.14
C ALA A 264 19.80 45.74 29.19
N PRO A 265 18.65 45.31 29.72
CA PRO A 265 18.72 44.68 31.05
C PRO A 265 17.76 43.50 31.28
N GLU A 266 18.05 42.81 32.39
CA GLU A 266 17.40 41.64 32.98
C GLU A 266 15.99 41.89 33.56
N THR A 267 15.29 40.76 33.79
CA THR A 267 14.57 40.35 35.02
C THR A 267 13.12 39.93 34.78
N GLY A 268 12.72 38.83 35.43
CA GLY A 268 11.31 38.48 35.59
C GLY A 268 11.02 36.99 35.73
N ALA A 269 11.44 36.39 36.84
CA ALA A 269 10.87 35.14 37.31
C ALA A 269 9.38 35.35 37.65
N GLY A 270 8.50 34.49 37.11
CA GLY A 270 7.07 34.52 37.39
C GLY A 270 6.47 33.12 37.25
N SER A 271 6.37 32.42 38.38
CA SER A 271 5.61 31.17 38.53
C SER A 271 4.15 31.38 38.14
N ALA A 272 3.63 30.56 37.23
CA ALA A 272 2.20 30.41 36.99
C ALA A 272 1.68 29.13 37.67
N PRO A 273 0.51 29.17 38.33
CA PRO A 273 0.02 28.06 39.15
C PRO A 273 -0.61 26.94 38.30
N VAL A 274 -0.44 25.73 38.81
CA VAL A 274 -1.12 24.49 38.41
C VAL A 274 -2.63 24.65 38.61
N ALA A 275 -3.40 24.56 37.52
CA ALA A 275 -4.86 24.47 37.58
C ALA A 275 -5.28 23.00 37.73
N THR A 276 -5.70 22.65 38.94
CA THR A 276 -6.33 21.38 39.29
C THR A 276 -7.70 21.30 38.61
N ILE A 277 -7.88 20.38 37.67
CA ILE A 277 -9.17 20.09 37.05
C ILE A 277 -9.94 19.12 37.95
N THR A 278 -10.90 19.66 38.70
CA THR A 278 -11.85 18.88 39.49
C THR A 278 -12.79 18.15 38.54
N ALA A 279 -12.80 16.81 38.61
CA ALA A 279 -13.73 15.97 37.86
C ALA A 279 -15.18 16.24 38.30
N VAL A 280 -16.04 16.59 37.33
CA VAL A 280 -17.49 16.64 37.49
C VAL A 280 -18.04 15.22 37.35
N PRO A 281 -18.85 14.69 38.28
CA PRO A 281 -19.47 13.38 38.10
C PRO A 281 -20.55 13.44 37.01
N VAL A 282 -20.31 12.72 35.92
CA VAL A 282 -21.31 12.48 34.87
C VAL A 282 -22.34 11.48 35.41
N ALA A 283 -23.60 11.89 35.44
CA ALA A 283 -24.72 11.05 35.83
C ALA A 283 -24.98 9.97 34.76
N THR A 284 -24.78 8.71 35.14
CA THR A 284 -25.09 7.54 34.31
C THR A 284 -26.61 7.34 34.26
N THR A 285 -27.25 7.74 33.16
CA THR A 285 -28.65 7.36 32.91
C THR A 285 -28.67 5.98 32.26
N THR A 286 -29.13 4.98 33.01
CA THR A 286 -29.34 3.61 32.53
C THR A 286 -30.52 3.58 31.56
N GLN A 287 -30.26 3.51 30.25
CA GLN A 287 -31.31 3.20 29.27
C GLN A 287 -31.59 1.70 29.24
N LYS A 288 -32.86 1.37 29.48
CA LYS A 288 -33.47 0.04 29.37
C LYS A 288 -33.44 -0.40 27.89
N PRO A 289 -33.05 -1.65 27.56
CA PRO A 289 -33.01 -2.11 26.18
C PRO A 289 -34.43 -2.27 25.63
N THR A 290 -34.76 -1.49 24.60
CA THR A 290 -35.98 -1.64 23.81
C THR A 290 -35.76 -2.73 22.77
N LYS A 291 -36.66 -3.72 22.78
CA LYS A 291 -36.68 -4.91 21.92
C LYS A 291 -36.91 -4.49 20.46
N LEU A 292 -35.92 -4.67 19.59
CA LEU A 292 -36.07 -4.50 18.14
C LEU A 292 -36.97 -5.63 17.58
N VAL A 293 -38.11 -5.24 17.03
CA VAL A 293 -38.99 -6.13 16.25
C VAL A 293 -38.57 -6.03 14.78
N PHE A 294 -38.03 -7.12 14.24
CA PHE A 294 -37.77 -7.26 12.81
C PHE A 294 -39.08 -7.64 12.11
N THR A 295 -39.55 -6.79 11.20
CA THR A 295 -40.57 -7.17 10.21
C THR A 295 -39.87 -7.68 8.94
N PRO A 296 -40.33 -8.80 8.34
CA PRO A 296 -39.75 -9.32 7.12
C PRO A 296 -40.09 -8.42 5.91
N ARG A 297 -39.08 -8.17 5.08
CA ARG A 297 -39.17 -7.45 3.80
C ARG A 297 -39.94 -8.30 2.78
N PRO A 298 -40.89 -7.75 2.00
CA PRO A 298 -41.59 -8.50 0.97
C PRO A 298 -40.65 -8.86 -0.19
N THR A 299 -40.75 -10.12 -0.63
CA THR A 299 -40.04 -10.71 -1.77
C THR A 299 -40.50 -10.05 -3.06
N ALA A 300 -39.56 -9.52 -3.85
CA ALA A 300 -39.84 -9.03 -5.20
C ALA A 300 -40.09 -10.21 -6.14
N VAL A 301 -41.22 -10.16 -6.86
CA VAL A 301 -41.58 -11.07 -7.94
C VAL A 301 -40.77 -10.67 -9.18
N VAL A 302 -39.99 -11.59 -9.73
CA VAL A 302 -39.35 -11.44 -11.04
C VAL A 302 -40.40 -11.79 -12.09
N VAL A 303 -40.71 -10.84 -12.96
CA VAL A 303 -41.50 -11.08 -14.18
C VAL A 303 -40.50 -11.43 -15.26
N GLU A 304 -40.55 -12.66 -15.77
CA GLU A 304 -39.83 -13.08 -16.98
C GLU A 304 -40.62 -12.55 -18.19
N ASP A 305 -40.03 -11.59 -18.91
CA ASP A 305 -40.57 -11.10 -20.18
C ASP A 305 -40.21 -12.05 -21.32
N ASP A 306 -41.25 -12.27 -22.12
CA ASP A 306 -41.40 -13.20 -23.22
C ASP A 306 -40.43 -12.97 -24.39
N VAL A 307 -40.18 -14.08 -25.08
CA VAL A 307 -39.40 -14.21 -26.30
C VAL A 307 -40.08 -13.46 -27.45
N CYS A 308 -39.34 -12.68 -28.22
CA CYS A 308 -39.74 -12.25 -29.56
C CYS A 308 -38.73 -12.76 -30.60
N GLU A 309 -39.12 -13.81 -31.32
CA GLU A 309 -38.62 -14.09 -32.66
C GLU A 309 -39.25 -13.09 -33.64
N LEU A 310 -38.41 -12.43 -34.45
CA LEU A 310 -38.59 -12.19 -35.90
C LEU A 310 -37.23 -11.88 -36.53
#